data_AF-A0A7C4JFI9-F1
#
_entry.id   AF-A0A7C4JFI9-F1
#
_cell.length_a   1.000
_cell.length_b   1.000
_cell.length_c   1.000
_cell.angle_alpha   90.00
_cell.angle_beta   90.00
_cell.angle_gamma   90.00
#
_symmetry.space_group_name_H-M   'P 1'
#
loop_
_entity.id
_entity.type
_entity.pdbx_description
1 polymer ?
#
loop_
_entity_poly.entity_id
_entity_poly.type
_entity_poly.pdbx_seq_one_letter_code
_entity_poly.pdbx_strand_id
1 'polypeptide(L)'
;MKQKFKVALAQISCQRGDKKANIQKIEAYTENARQQNADLVIFPELSLTGYVVRDELYELAEPVPGPSTAAIEKIAKQHGVYIVFGMPELSEKA
;
A
#
# COMPACT_ATOMS: atom_id res chain seq x y z
N MET A 1 -12.98 -19.41 -14.75
CA MET A 1 -11.80 -18.78 -14.13
C MET A 1 -11.06 -17.99 -15.20
N LYS A 2 -10.54 -16.79 -14.88
CA LYS A 2 -9.72 -16.01 -15.83
C LYS A 2 -8.46 -16.83 -16.14
N GLN A 3 -8.21 -17.14 -17.41
CA GLN A 3 -7.07 -17.99 -17.83
C GLN A 3 -5.70 -17.31 -17.63
N LYS A 4 -5.67 -15.98 -17.44
CA LYS A 4 -4.45 -15.19 -17.24
C LYS A 4 -4.66 -14.19 -16.10
N PHE A 5 -3.68 -14.11 -15.20
CA PHE A 5 -3.65 -13.18 -14.08
C PHE A 5 -2.57 -12.12 -14.35
N LYS A 6 -2.94 -10.84 -14.40
CA LYS A 6 -2.00 -9.76 -14.72
C LYS A 6 -1.53 -9.06 -13.45
N VAL A 7 -0.22 -9.02 -13.25
CA VAL A 7 0.41 -8.35 -12.10
C VAL A 7 1.05 -7.04 -12.56
N ALA A 8 0.84 -5.97 -11.80
CA ALA A 8 1.55 -4.71 -11.93
C ALA A 8 2.53 -4.53 -10.77
N LEU A 9 3.73 -4.04 -11.07
CA LEU A 9 4.74 -3.65 -10.08
C LEU A 9 4.81 -2.12 -10.05
N ALA A 10 4.46 -1.52 -8.92
CA ALA A 10 4.45 -0.07 -8.76
C ALA A 10 5.79 0.40 -8.20
N GLN A 11 6.65 0.94 -9.06
CA GLN A 11 7.87 1.62 -8.62
C GLN A 11 7.55 3.09 -8.34
N ILE A 12 7.52 3.46 -7.06
CA ILE A 12 7.11 4.79 -6.61
C ILE A 12 8.10 5.40 -5.62
N SER A 13 8.21 6.73 -5.64
CA SER A 13 8.90 7.48 -4.58
C SER A 13 7.91 7.80 -3.47
N CYS A 14 8.13 7.30 -2.25
CA CYS A 14 7.26 7.53 -1.11
C CYS A 14 7.65 8.83 -0.39
N GLN A 15 6.66 9.58 0.09
CA GLN A 15 6.90 10.74 0.93
C GLN A 15 7.16 10.27 2.36
N ARG A 16 8.36 10.56 2.87
CA ARG A 16 8.79 10.11 4.20
C ARG A 16 7.82 10.60 5.28
N GLY A 17 7.34 9.69 6.12
CA GLY A 17 6.47 9.95 7.27
C GLY A 17 5.03 10.31 6.93
N ASP A 18 4.71 10.66 5.67
CA ASP A 18 3.38 11.13 5.28
C ASP A 18 2.50 9.97 4.78
N LYS A 19 1.85 9.29 5.73
CA LYS A 19 0.92 8.19 5.44
C LYS A 19 -0.21 8.61 4.50
N LYS A 20 -0.73 9.83 4.64
CA LYS A 20 -1.84 10.33 3.83
C LYS A 20 -1.42 10.51 2.37
N ALA A 21 -0.29 11.17 2.14
CA ALA A 21 0.25 11.37 0.79
C ALA A 21 0.60 10.03 0.13
N ASN A 22 1.11 9.07 0.89
CA ASN A 22 1.44 7.74 0.38
C ASN A 22 0.21 6.90 0.06
N ILE A 23 -0.86 6.95 0.88
CA ILE A 23 -2.14 6.30 0.55
C ILE A 23 -2.74 6.88 -0.74
N GLN A 24 -2.72 8.20 -0.91
CA GLN A 24 -3.17 8.85 -2.15
C GLN A 24 -2.36 8.38 -3.37
N LYS A 25 -1.05 8.18 -3.19
CA LYS A 25 -0.17 7.64 -4.24
C LYS A 25 -0.52 6.18 -4.54
N ILE A 26 -0.75 5.36 -3.52
CA ILE A 26 -1.19 3.97 -3.69
C ILE A 26 -2.51 3.91 -4.46
N GLU A 27 -3.46 4.79 -4.15
CA GLU A 27 -4.75 4.89 -4.87
C GLU A 27 -4.53 5.22 -6.35
N ALA A 28 -3.78 6.27 -6.67
CA ALA A 28 -3.52 6.69 -8.04
C ALA A 28 -2.83 5.59 -8.88
N TYR A 29 -1.86 4.87 -8.30
CA TYR A 29 -1.19 3.78 -8.99
C TYR A 29 -2.05 2.51 -9.08
N THR A 30 -2.97 2.30 -8.14
CA THR A 30 -3.97 1.22 -8.21
C THR A 30 -4.97 1.50 -9.35
N GLU A 31 -5.43 2.74 -9.48
CA GLU A 31 -6.26 3.17 -10.60
C GLU A 31 -5.54 2.95 -11.94
N ASN A 32 -4.29 3.37 -12.04
CA ASN A 32 -3.49 3.16 -13.25
C ASN A 32 -3.30 1.66 -13.58
N ALA A 33 -3.01 0.84 -12.58
CA ALA A 33 -2.91 -0.62 -12.75
C ALA A 33 -4.24 -1.22 -13.24
N ARG A 34 -5.37 -0.74 -12.69
CA ARG A 34 -6.70 -1.17 -13.11
C ARG A 34 -7.01 -0.77 -14.56
N GLN A 35 -6.65 0.45 -14.97
CA GLN A 35 -6.79 0.92 -16.36
C GLN A 35 -5.99 0.05 -17.34
N GLN A 36 -4.87 -0.52 -16.87
CA GLN A 36 -4.06 -1.48 -17.62
C GLN A 36 -4.56 -2.93 -17.49
N ASN A 37 -5.73 -3.17 -16.91
CA ASN A 37 -6.33 -4.50 -16.67
C ASN A 37 -5.49 -5.42 -15.75
N ALA A 38 -4.71 -4.86 -14.83
CA ALA A 38 -4.07 -5.64 -13.78
C ALA A 38 -5.11 -6.19 -12.79
N ASP A 39 -4.86 -7.42 -12.33
CA ASP A 39 -5.63 -8.08 -11.28
C ASP A 39 -5.00 -7.85 -9.89
N LEU A 40 -3.68 -7.65 -9.84
CA LEU A 40 -2.89 -7.37 -8.63
C LEU A 40 -1.92 -6.23 -8.90
N VAL A 41 -1.75 -5.33 -7.93
CA VAL A 41 -0.65 -4.36 -7.87
C VAL A 41 0.20 -4.58 -6.62
N ILE A 42 1.52 -4.59 -6.80
CA ILE A 42 2.50 -4.76 -5.71
C ILE A 42 3.28 -3.46 -5.55
N PHE A 43 3.25 -2.91 -4.35
CA PHE A 43 3.97 -1.71 -3.95
C PHE A 43 5.27 -2.07 -3.20
N PRO A 44 6.23 -1.13 -3.11
CA PRO A 44 7.50 -1.36 -2.42
C PRO A 44 7.32 -1.60 -0.91
N GLU A 45 8.39 -2.11 -0.29
CA GLU A 45 8.52 -2.19 1.17
C GLU A 45 8.34 -0.83 1.83
N LEU A 46 7.64 -0.82 2.98
CA LEU A 46 7.28 0.38 3.74
C LEU A 46 6.67 1.50 2.88
N SER A 47 5.92 1.15 1.84
CA SER A 47 5.25 2.11 0.95
C SER A 47 4.27 3.03 1.66
N LEU A 48 3.74 2.64 2.82
CA LEU A 48 2.90 3.51 3.64
C LEU A 48 3.66 4.72 4.22
N THR A 49 4.93 4.55 4.58
CA THR A 49 5.69 5.56 5.36
C THR A 49 6.93 6.07 4.64
N GLY A 50 7.36 5.40 3.58
CA GLY A 50 8.72 5.46 3.08
C GLY A 50 9.67 4.59 3.92
N TYR A 51 10.76 4.15 3.28
CA TYR A 51 11.69 3.17 3.84
C TYR A 51 12.57 3.70 4.98
N VAL A 52 13.04 4.95 4.88
CA VAL A 52 13.99 5.54 5.84
C VAL A 52 13.27 6.49 6.78
N VAL A 53 12.55 5.96 7.78
CA VAL A 53 11.86 6.75 8.82
C VAL A 53 12.58 6.80 10.17
N ARG A 54 13.62 5.97 10.37
CA ARG A 54 14.50 5.97 11.55
C ARG A 54 13.70 5.99 12.87
N ASP A 55 13.92 7.00 13.70
CA ASP A 55 13.35 7.13 15.06
C ASP A 55 11.83 7.31 15.03
N GLU A 56 11.24 7.69 13.89
CA GLU A 56 9.80 7.85 13.72
C GLU A 56 9.07 6.52 13.48
N LEU A 57 9.80 5.40 13.31
CA LEU A 57 9.21 4.10 12.93
C LEU A 57 8.12 3.65 13.90
N TYR A 58 8.38 3.75 15.21
CA TYR A 58 7.44 3.35 16.26
C TYR A 58 6.18 4.22 16.28
N GLU A 59 6.34 5.54 16.09
CA GLU A 59 5.22 6.51 16.05
C GLU A 59 4.36 6.35 14.79
N LEU A 60 4.97 5.89 13.69
CA LEU A 60 4.28 5.68 12.42
C LEU A 60 3.59 4.32 12.33
N ALA A 61 4.01 3.34 13.15
CA ALA A 61 3.46 2.00 13.19
C ALA A 61 1.97 2.00 13.54
N GLU A 62 1.21 1.11 12.88
CA GLU A 62 -0.22 0.95 13.12
C GLU A 62 -0.56 -0.52 13.34
N PRO A 63 -1.59 -0.85 14.14
CA PRO A 63 -2.04 -2.23 14.27
C PRO A 63 -2.55 -2.76 12.93
N VAL A 64 -2.50 -4.08 12.77
CA VAL A 64 -3.15 -4.78 11.68
C VAL A 64 -4.24 -5.69 12.27
N PRO A 65 -5.54 -5.46 11.98
CA PRO A 65 -6.10 -4.36 11.18
C PRO A 65 -6.06 -2.99 11.88
N GLY A 66 -5.98 -1.92 11.08
CA GLY A 66 -5.90 -0.53 11.53
C GLY A 66 -6.31 0.51 10.46
N PRO A 67 -6.09 1.80 10.73
CA PRO A 67 -6.54 2.90 9.86
C PRO A 67 -6.04 2.79 8.42
N SER A 68 -4.74 2.53 8.23
CA SER A 68 -4.15 2.43 6.89
C SER A 68 -4.60 1.17 6.16
N THR A 69 -4.70 0.01 6.83
CA THR A 69 -5.22 -1.20 6.19
C THR A 69 -6.68 -1.05 5.76
N ALA A 70 -7.50 -0.33 6.55
CA ALA A 70 -8.89 -0.03 6.18
C ALA A 70 -8.97 0.91 4.96
N ALA A 71 -8.09 1.90 4.87
CA ALA A 71 -7.98 2.76 3.70
C ALA A 71 -7.58 1.98 2.44
N ILE A 72 -6.57 1.10 2.54
CA ILE A 72 -6.14 0.25 1.43
C ILE A 72 -7.23 -0.76 1.03
N GLU A 73 -7.94 -1.35 1.99
CA GLU A 73 -9.08 -2.24 1.71
C GLU A 73 -10.17 -1.52 0.90
N LYS A 74 -10.49 -0.27 1.27
CA LYS A 74 -11.45 0.55 0.52
C LYS A 74 -10.98 0.79 -0.92
N ILE A 75 -9.72 1.15 -1.12
CA ILE A 75 -9.13 1.37 -2.45
C ILE A 75 -9.20 0.07 -3.28
N ALA A 76 -8.83 -1.07 -2.70
CA ALA A 76 -8.89 -2.38 -3.36
C ALA A 76 -10.31 -2.72 -3.81
N LYS A 77 -11.31 -2.52 -2.93
CA LYS A 77 -12.74 -2.73 -3.25
C LYS A 77 -13.24 -1.79 -4.34
N GLN A 78 -12.89 -0.50 -4.26
CA GLN A 78 -13.31 0.52 -5.23
C GLN A 78 -12.80 0.22 -6.64
N HIS A 79 -11.56 -0.25 -6.78
CA HIS A 79 -10.95 -0.51 -8.09
C HIS A 79 -11.10 -1.96 -8.56
N GLY A 80 -11.50 -2.88 -7.67
CA GLY A 80 -11.60 -4.31 -7.97
C GLY A 80 -10.24 -4.94 -8.29
N VAL A 81 -9.20 -4.53 -7.54
CA VAL A 81 -7.80 -4.97 -7.72
C VAL A 81 -7.26 -5.45 -6.37
N TYR A 82 -6.49 -6.55 -6.39
CA TYR A 82 -5.73 -6.98 -5.22
C TYR A 82 -4.53 -6.05 -5.00
N ILE A 83 -4.21 -5.73 -3.75
CA ILE A 83 -3.13 -4.82 -3.41
C ILE A 83 -2.17 -5.51 -2.43
N VAL A 84 -0.87 -5.45 -2.73
CA VAL A 84 0.20 -5.76 -1.76
C VAL A 84 0.94 -4.46 -1.48
N PHE A 85 1.07 -4.08 -0.22
CA PHE A 85 1.80 -2.89 0.22
C PHE A 85 2.55 -3.16 1.52
N GLY A 86 3.55 -2.34 1.82
CA GLY A 86 4.37 -2.46 3.04
C GLY A 86 4.04 -1.37 4.06
N MET A 87 3.97 -1.74 5.33
CA MET A 87 3.77 -0.81 6.45
C MET A 87 4.51 -1.28 7.71
N PRO A 88 4.88 -0.37 8.61
CA PRO A 88 5.28 -0.76 9.95
C PRO A 88 4.06 -1.21 10.76
N GLU A 89 4.08 -2.45 11.24
CA GLU A 89 3.05 -3.00 12.11
C GLU A 89 3.37 -2.67 13.57
N LEU A 90 2.40 -2.12 14.29
CA LEU A 90 2.46 -1.99 15.74
C LEU A 90 2.09 -3.34 16.35
N SER A 91 3.09 -4.05 16.85
CA SER A 91 2.94 -5.35 17.50
C SER A 91 3.49 -5.30 18.92
N GLU A 92 2.82 -5.98 19.85
CA GLU A 92 3.31 -6.17 21.23
C GLU A 92 4.57 -7.04 21.29
N LYS A 93 4.94 -7.70 20.19
CA LYS A 93 6.13 -8.55 20.10
C LYS A 93 7.24 -7.90 19.27
N ALA A 94 8.32 -7.57 19.96
CA ALA A 94 9.69 -7.63 19.44
C ALA A 94 10.49 -8.61 20.32
#